data_AF-A0A0D2K660-F1
#
_entry.id   AF-A0A0D2K660-F1
#
_cell.length_a   1.000
_cell.length_b   1.000
_cell.length_c   1.000
_cell.angle_alpha   90.00
_cell.angle_beta   90.00
_cell.angle_gamma   90.00
#
_symmetry.space_group_name_H-M   'P 1'
#
loop_
_entity.id
_entity.type
_entity.pdbx_description
1 polymer ?
#
loop_
_entity_poly.entity_id
_entity_poly.type
_entity_poly.pdbx_seq_one_letter_code
_entity_poly.pdbx_strand_id
1 'polypeptide(L)'
;MPPTSTSTEAPSQPSQPSRKGKKAWRKNVDISTVTSGLEVLREEIIQHGKPLAEKHQNELFTLDTTGSKEEVLLQATRAGKPHKGKILKMDEILGRRSAVPALENLKSNKRTLGAAVTDGVLEPSSKRQKKDWVSKKEIARLRNNLDKTSHLDVEDIDNATSSFDLWADNGSSDAVQVSSAAGTATTSATTSRENEYVPKHRAKVAPSSIRRPPVALTATGLPTQAVPQPDAGQSYNPSFEDWDSLLTREGEKEVEAEQRRLREAQIAAERQARIDELANQPDPRPEDNQESEWEGFETEDETTSIDLLKRKRPERKTPAQRNKIKRRKEAERLAKHEARMAERQRRGEEIFQSLLKKQDQHSDEVANIDGPERSDLSSSAPAPPATVLRRKPTLGPSRATIPPQPLELVLPDELQDSLRRLRPEGNLLSERFRNILVNGKLEARRPLSYAASRKKRVKVTEKWWSKDFSLRV
;
A
#
# COMPACT_ATOMS: atom_id res chain seq x y z
N MET A 1 -24.00 16.53 70.23
CA MET A 1 -23.39 16.11 68.95
C MET A 1 -22.25 15.16 69.26
N PRO A 2 -22.22 13.95 68.68
CA PRO A 2 -21.13 13.01 68.91
C PRO A 2 -19.86 13.44 68.14
N PRO A 3 -18.65 13.16 68.67
CA PRO A 3 -17.40 13.45 67.97
C PRO A 3 -17.28 12.53 66.75
N THR A 4 -17.23 13.12 65.56
CA THR A 4 -16.97 12.40 64.31
C THR A 4 -15.49 12.04 64.23
N SER A 5 -15.16 10.79 64.51
CA SER A 5 -13.83 10.21 64.27
C SER A 5 -13.58 10.07 62.76
N THR A 6 -12.90 11.03 62.15
CA THR A 6 -12.39 10.92 60.76
C THR A 6 -11.01 10.29 60.78
N SER A 7 -10.91 9.01 61.12
CA SER A 7 -9.75 8.20 60.77
C SER A 7 -10.18 7.25 59.66
N THR A 8 -9.91 7.63 58.42
CA THR A 8 -10.07 6.78 57.24
C THR A 8 -8.83 5.94 57.01
N GLU A 9 -8.23 5.40 58.07
CA GLU A 9 -7.09 4.50 57.97
C GLU A 9 -7.51 3.10 58.41
N ALA A 10 -7.17 2.10 57.58
CA ALA A 10 -7.35 0.71 57.96
C ALA A 10 -6.37 0.38 59.10
N PRO A 11 -6.79 -0.32 60.17
CA PRO A 11 -5.90 -0.70 61.26
C PRO A 11 -4.84 -1.68 60.74
N SER A 12 -3.62 -1.17 60.53
CA SER A 12 -2.45 -1.94 60.13
C SER A 12 -1.61 -2.22 61.38
N GLN A 13 -1.76 -3.40 61.98
CA GLN A 13 -0.80 -3.87 62.99
C GLN A 13 0.36 -4.59 62.27
N PRO A 14 1.59 -4.05 62.26
CA PRO A 14 2.75 -4.78 61.75
C PRO A 14 3.11 -5.89 62.77
N SER A 15 2.46 -7.04 62.66
CA SER A 15 2.43 -8.04 63.74
C SER A 15 3.76 -8.80 63.96
N GLN A 16 4.82 -8.52 63.19
CA GLN A 16 6.10 -9.24 63.28
C GLN A 16 7.32 -8.32 63.02
N PRO A 17 8.34 -8.32 63.91
CA PRO A 17 9.57 -7.55 63.71
C PRO A 17 10.51 -8.15 62.66
N SER A 18 10.31 -9.41 62.28
CA SER A 18 11.12 -10.08 61.25
C SER A 18 10.86 -9.50 59.85
N ARG A 19 11.94 -9.07 59.20
CA ARG A 19 11.96 -8.51 57.83
C ARG A 19 12.77 -9.38 56.87
N LYS A 20 12.90 -10.68 57.15
CA LYS A 20 13.70 -11.58 56.32
C LYS A 20 12.96 -11.92 55.01
N GLY A 21 13.45 -11.37 53.90
CA GLY A 21 12.97 -11.67 52.54
C GLY A 21 11.94 -10.67 52.00
N LYS A 22 11.81 -10.63 50.67
CA LYS A 22 11.01 -9.64 49.92
C LYS A 22 9.53 -9.60 50.33
N LYS A 23 8.94 -10.73 50.71
CA LYS A 23 7.53 -10.83 51.13
C LYS A 23 7.29 -10.22 52.52
N ALA A 24 8.23 -10.41 53.45
CA ALA A 24 8.17 -9.80 54.79
C ALA A 24 8.42 -8.29 54.71
N TRP A 25 9.35 -7.87 53.85
CA TRP A 25 9.66 -6.45 53.64
C TRP A 25 8.47 -5.65 53.09
N ARG A 26 7.66 -6.25 52.20
CA ARG A 26 6.42 -5.64 51.69
C ARG A 26 5.29 -5.52 52.72
N LYS A 27 5.29 -6.33 53.78
CA LYS A 27 4.18 -6.43 54.74
C LYS A 27 4.45 -5.72 56.07
N ASN A 28 5.71 -5.69 56.50
CA ASN A 28 6.09 -5.28 57.86
C ASN A 28 6.91 -3.98 57.89
N VAL A 29 6.95 -3.23 56.78
CA VAL A 29 7.52 -1.88 56.73
C VAL A 29 6.39 -0.89 56.82
N ASP A 30 6.49 0.00 57.79
CA ASP A 30 5.58 1.11 57.92
C ASP A 30 5.92 2.19 56.88
N ILE A 31 4.98 2.41 55.95
CA ILE A 31 5.05 3.43 54.90
C ILE A 31 3.87 4.42 55.09
N SER A 32 3.11 4.31 56.19
CA SER A 32 1.90 5.11 56.44
C SER A 32 2.17 6.62 56.37
N THR A 33 3.31 7.06 56.92
CA THR A 33 3.75 8.45 56.92
C THR A 33 4.04 8.95 55.50
N VAL A 34 4.63 8.11 54.65
CA VAL A 34 4.95 8.45 53.26
C VAL A 34 3.67 8.42 52.41
N THR A 35 2.78 7.45 52.62
CA THR A 35 1.51 7.38 51.88
C THR A 35 0.59 8.53 52.23
N SER A 36 0.43 8.85 53.52
CA SER A 36 -0.36 10.01 53.98
C SER A 36 0.24 11.32 53.46
N GLY A 37 1.55 11.50 53.50
CA GLY A 37 2.21 12.66 52.90
C GLY A 37 1.95 12.80 51.39
N LEU A 38 1.99 11.69 50.64
CA LEU A 38 1.65 11.69 49.20
C LEU A 38 0.16 11.93 48.93
N GLU A 39 -0.73 11.47 49.83
CA GLU A 39 -2.17 11.71 49.73
C GLU A 39 -2.50 13.18 49.99
N VAL A 40 -1.94 13.78 51.04
CA VAL A 40 -2.06 15.22 51.31
C VAL A 40 -1.57 16.05 50.12
N LEU A 41 -0.39 15.73 49.56
CA LEU A 41 0.11 16.40 48.35
C LEU A 41 -0.84 16.24 47.15
N ARG A 42 -1.47 15.07 46.97
CA ARG A 42 -2.46 14.87 45.89
C ARG A 42 -3.72 15.68 46.13
N GLU A 43 -4.22 15.75 47.36
CA GLU A 43 -5.38 16.57 47.71
C GLU A 43 -5.09 18.06 47.49
N GLU A 44 -3.92 18.54 47.89
CA GLU A 44 -3.45 19.90 47.58
C GLU A 44 -3.45 20.15 46.07
N ILE A 45 -2.88 19.25 45.28
CA ILE A 45 -2.85 19.36 43.82
C ILE A 45 -4.28 19.33 43.23
N ILE A 46 -5.18 18.49 43.74
CA ILE A 46 -6.58 18.40 43.26
C ILE A 46 -7.35 19.69 43.53
N GLN A 47 -7.21 20.27 44.72
CA GLN A 47 -7.93 21.47 45.14
C GLN A 47 -7.32 22.75 44.55
N HIS A 48 -5.99 22.84 44.54
CA HIS A 48 -5.26 24.07 44.29
C HIS A 48 -4.49 24.05 42.96
N GLY A 49 -4.33 22.90 42.30
CA GLY A 49 -3.64 22.71 41.03
C GLY A 49 -2.12 22.54 41.14
N LYS A 50 -1.53 22.97 42.27
CA LYS A 50 -0.11 22.88 42.61
C LYS A 50 0.05 22.61 44.11
N PRO A 51 1.17 22.02 44.57
CA PRO A 51 1.49 21.89 45.99
C PRO A 51 1.45 23.26 46.69
N LEU A 52 0.98 23.29 47.93
CA LEU A 52 0.81 24.55 48.67
C LEU A 52 2.13 25.30 48.84
N ALA A 53 3.23 24.57 48.99
CA ALA A 53 4.58 25.10 49.14
C ALA A 53 5.11 25.85 47.90
N GLU A 54 4.61 25.55 46.70
CA GLU A 54 5.06 26.19 45.45
C GLU A 54 4.25 27.44 45.08
N LYS A 55 3.15 27.69 45.79
CA LYS A 55 2.29 28.84 45.52
C LYS A 55 2.86 30.11 46.13
N HIS A 56 2.77 31.22 45.39
CA HIS A 56 3.13 32.52 45.93
C HIS A 56 2.16 32.92 47.04
N GLN A 57 2.67 33.56 48.11
CA GLN A 57 1.87 33.99 49.27
C GLN A 57 0.70 34.92 48.87
N ASN A 58 0.87 35.70 47.80
CA ASN A 58 -0.16 36.59 47.24
C ASN A 58 -1.39 35.83 46.69
N GLU A 59 -1.25 34.56 46.30
CA GLU A 59 -2.37 33.72 45.87
C GLU A 59 -3.09 33.05 47.05
N LEU A 60 -2.38 32.81 48.15
CA LEU A 60 -2.89 32.16 49.35
C LEU A 60 -3.65 33.14 50.25
N PHE A 61 -3.12 34.36 50.36
CA PHE A 61 -3.62 35.40 51.22
C PHE A 61 -3.94 36.63 50.38
N THR A 62 -5.22 36.98 50.31
CA THR A 62 -5.67 38.24 49.75
C THR A 62 -6.38 39.02 50.85
N LEU A 63 -5.96 40.26 51.08
CA LEU A 63 -6.66 41.18 51.97
C LEU A 63 -7.77 41.84 51.15
N ASP A 64 -9.00 41.36 51.33
CA ASP A 64 -10.17 41.94 50.68
C ASP A 64 -10.49 43.30 51.33
N THR A 65 -9.91 44.34 50.75
CA THR A 65 -10.10 45.74 51.17
C THR A 65 -11.28 46.40 50.45
N THR A 66 -11.91 45.70 49.50
CA THR A 66 -13.00 46.21 48.70
C THR A 66 -14.29 45.45 49.00
N GLY A 67 -15.21 46.05 49.74
CA GLY A 67 -16.56 45.50 49.94
C GLY A 67 -17.21 45.18 48.59
N SER A 68 -18.00 44.11 48.55
CA SER A 68 -18.61 43.53 47.33
C SER A 68 -19.35 44.60 46.51
N LYS A 69 -18.67 45.14 45.50
CA LYS A 69 -19.21 46.21 44.65
C LYS A 69 -20.34 45.64 43.79
N GLU A 70 -21.54 46.17 43.99
CA GLU A 70 -22.72 45.96 43.13
C GLU A 70 -22.42 46.22 41.64
N GLU A 71 -21.35 46.96 41.36
CA GLU A 71 -20.78 47.22 40.03
C GLU A 71 -20.42 45.94 39.23
N VAL A 72 -19.94 44.87 39.89
CA VAL A 72 -19.60 43.61 39.20
C VAL A 72 -20.86 42.86 38.72
N LEU A 73 -21.96 42.97 39.48
CA LEU A 73 -23.27 42.42 39.10
C LEU A 73 -23.87 43.22 37.92
N LEU A 74 -23.70 44.54 37.90
CA LEU A 74 -24.16 45.41 36.82
C LEU A 74 -23.38 45.22 35.51
N GLN A 75 -22.07 44.95 35.57
CA GLN A 75 -21.27 44.66 34.38
C GLN A 75 -21.60 43.28 33.77
N ALA A 76 -21.89 42.27 34.60
CA ALA A 76 -22.28 40.94 34.13
C ALA A 76 -23.64 40.92 33.41
N THR A 77 -24.59 41.76 33.83
CA THR A 77 -25.91 41.91 33.21
C THR A 77 -25.83 42.68 31.88
N ARG A 78 -24.97 43.69 31.75
CA ARG A 78 -24.73 44.43 30.48
C ARG A 78 -24.09 43.57 29.38
N ALA A 79 -23.30 42.56 29.73
CA ALA A 79 -22.66 41.65 28.77
C ALA A 79 -23.56 40.49 28.28
N GLY A 80 -24.88 40.55 28.51
CA GLY A 80 -25.85 39.58 28.00
C GLY A 80 -25.75 38.18 28.60
N LYS A 81 -25.12 38.03 29.77
CA LYS A 81 -24.99 36.74 30.50
C LYS A 81 -25.65 36.84 31.88
N PRO A 82 -26.97 36.64 31.97
CA PRO A 82 -27.74 36.88 33.20
C PRO A 82 -27.42 35.92 34.37
N HIS A 83 -26.62 34.87 34.14
CA HIS A 83 -26.31 33.85 35.16
C HIS A 83 -24.97 34.03 35.88
N LYS A 84 -24.24 35.13 35.64
CA LYS A 84 -22.90 35.32 36.23
C LYS A 84 -22.87 36.09 37.54
N GLY A 85 -23.99 36.66 37.99
CA GLY A 85 -24.03 37.49 39.19
C GLY A 85 -23.99 36.70 40.50
N LYS A 86 -24.80 35.63 40.59
CA LYS A 86 -24.78 34.66 41.69
C LYS A 86 -25.13 33.31 41.09
N ILE A 87 -24.15 32.40 41.07
CA ILE A 87 -24.38 31.02 40.61
C ILE A 87 -25.27 30.35 41.67
N LEU A 88 -26.29 29.59 41.23
CA LEU A 88 -27.14 28.84 42.17
C LEU A 88 -26.26 27.86 42.95
N LYS A 89 -26.53 27.67 44.24
CA LYS A 89 -25.72 26.77 45.08
C LYS A 89 -25.64 25.34 44.52
N MET A 90 -26.69 24.89 43.83
CA MET A 90 -26.70 23.61 43.11
C MET A 90 -25.70 23.58 41.94
N ASP A 91 -25.63 24.65 41.15
CA ASP A 91 -24.71 24.76 40.00
C ASP A 91 -23.27 25.01 40.48
N GLU A 92 -23.09 25.69 41.62
CA GLU A 92 -21.80 25.83 42.29
C GLU A 92 -21.28 24.46 42.72
N ILE A 93 -22.11 23.63 43.35
CA ILE A 93 -21.76 22.26 43.76
C ILE A 93 -21.43 21.38 42.53
N LEU A 94 -22.25 21.45 41.48
CA LEU A 94 -22.02 20.69 40.24
C LEU A 94 -20.80 21.19 39.46
N GLY A 95 -20.45 22.46 39.59
CA GLY A 95 -19.30 23.10 38.93
C GLY A 95 -17.96 22.90 39.64
N ARG A 96 -17.92 22.30 40.84
CA ARG A 96 -16.70 21.96 41.57
C ARG A 96 -15.92 20.86 40.84
N ARG A 97 -15.09 21.28 39.89
CA ARG A 97 -14.09 20.44 39.20
C ARG A 97 -12.72 20.59 39.87
N SER A 98 -11.92 19.53 39.84
CA SER A 98 -10.51 19.59 40.25
C SER A 98 -9.74 20.60 39.40
N ALA A 99 -8.77 21.29 40.01
CA ALA A 99 -7.86 22.19 39.28
C ALA A 99 -6.92 21.43 38.34
N VAL A 100 -6.71 20.13 38.60
CA VAL A 100 -5.96 19.22 37.73
C VAL A 100 -6.77 18.94 36.46
N PRO A 101 -6.18 19.13 35.27
CA PRO A 101 -6.83 18.77 34.02
C PRO A 101 -7.09 17.25 33.99
N ALA A 102 -8.26 16.86 33.48
CA ALA A 102 -8.55 15.45 33.26
C ALA A 102 -7.45 14.82 32.39
N LEU A 103 -7.05 13.59 32.72
CA LEU A 103 -6.05 12.85 31.95
C LEU A 103 -6.44 12.86 30.47
N GLU A 104 -5.59 13.49 29.65
CA GLU A 104 -5.78 13.48 28.21
C GLU A 104 -5.61 12.06 27.72
N ASN A 105 -6.72 11.35 27.54
CA ASN A 105 -6.71 10.14 26.77
C ASN A 105 -6.35 10.55 25.33
N LEU A 106 -5.08 10.42 24.93
CA LEU A 106 -4.62 10.70 23.56
C LEU A 106 -5.43 9.92 22.51
N LYS A 107 -6.10 8.84 22.93
CA LYS A 107 -7.01 8.05 22.09
C LYS A 107 -8.42 8.64 21.96
N SER A 108 -8.86 9.52 22.87
CA SER A 108 -10.21 10.10 22.91
C SER A 108 -10.29 11.51 22.32
N ASN A 109 -9.32 12.39 22.59
CA ASN A 109 -9.37 13.77 22.09
C ASN A 109 -9.08 13.90 20.58
N LYS A 110 -8.52 12.87 19.94
CA LYS A 110 -8.47 12.79 18.46
C LYS A 110 -9.78 12.30 17.85
N ARG A 111 -10.74 11.87 18.68
CA ARG A 111 -12.07 11.45 18.25
C ARG A 111 -12.99 12.64 18.46
N THR A 112 -13.27 13.35 17.38
CA THR A 112 -14.47 14.19 17.33
C THR A 112 -15.65 13.35 17.84
N LEU A 113 -16.43 13.90 18.76
CA LEU A 113 -17.53 13.29 19.56
C LEU A 113 -18.65 12.52 18.78
N GLY A 114 -18.44 12.15 17.51
CA GLY A 114 -19.37 11.37 16.68
C GLY A 114 -18.82 10.08 16.07
N ALA A 115 -17.59 9.65 16.40
CA ALA A 115 -17.00 8.42 15.83
C ALA A 115 -17.09 7.24 16.81
N ALA A 116 -18.27 6.64 16.91
CA ALA A 116 -18.42 5.31 17.51
C ALA A 116 -17.73 4.29 16.59
N VAL A 117 -16.70 3.62 17.09
CA VAL A 117 -16.01 2.54 16.37
C VAL A 117 -16.71 1.24 16.74
N THR A 118 -17.40 0.65 15.79
CA THR A 118 -17.75 -0.77 15.80
C THR A 118 -16.95 -1.44 14.70
N ASP A 119 -16.19 -2.49 15.04
CA ASP A 119 -15.46 -3.38 14.12
C ASP A 119 -14.56 -2.71 13.05
N GLY A 120 -13.60 -1.90 13.49
CA GLY A 120 -12.39 -1.61 12.69
C GLY A 120 -12.59 -0.80 11.40
N VAL A 121 -13.79 -0.32 11.11
CA VAL A 121 -14.08 0.52 9.94
C VAL A 121 -14.61 1.87 10.41
N LEU A 122 -13.85 2.93 10.10
CA LEU A 122 -14.29 4.32 10.30
C LEU A 122 -15.35 4.65 9.24
N GLU A 123 -16.62 4.65 9.62
CA GLU A 123 -17.69 5.19 8.78
C GLU A 123 -17.53 6.72 8.66
N PRO A 124 -17.51 7.29 7.44
CA PRO A 124 -17.58 8.74 7.30
C PRO A 124 -18.91 9.23 7.89
N SER A 125 -18.83 10.20 8.80
CA SER A 125 -19.95 10.70 9.63
C SER A 125 -21.19 11.19 8.85
N SER A 126 -21.13 11.37 7.53
CA SER A 126 -22.29 11.77 6.72
C SER A 126 -22.73 10.64 5.78
N LYS A 127 -23.81 9.95 6.12
CA LYS A 127 -24.56 9.03 5.25
C LYS A 127 -25.32 9.71 4.09
N ARG A 128 -25.00 10.98 3.78
CA ARG A 128 -25.57 11.70 2.63
C ARG A 128 -24.58 11.68 1.48
N GLN A 129 -25.05 11.21 0.33
CA GLN A 129 -24.38 11.38 -0.97
C GLN A 129 -23.97 12.85 -1.12
N LYS A 130 -22.67 13.10 -1.22
CA LYS A 130 -22.17 14.45 -1.49
C LYS A 130 -22.49 14.77 -2.95
N LYS A 131 -23.29 15.81 -3.19
CA LYS A 131 -23.60 16.29 -4.55
C LYS A 131 -22.36 16.88 -5.23
N ASP A 132 -21.44 17.43 -4.44
CA ASP A 132 -20.25 18.14 -4.93
C ASP A 132 -18.97 17.50 -4.34
N TRP A 133 -17.87 17.61 -5.11
CA TRP A 133 -16.56 17.02 -4.79
C TRP A 133 -15.94 17.55 -3.48
N VAL A 134 -16.33 18.76 -3.05
CA VAL A 134 -15.80 19.41 -1.84
C VAL A 134 -16.92 19.66 -0.81
N SER A 135 -16.65 19.33 0.45
CA SER A 135 -17.63 19.57 1.52
C SER A 135 -17.85 21.06 1.76
N LYS A 136 -19.11 21.50 1.99
CA LYS A 136 -19.38 22.89 2.43
C LYS A 136 -18.57 23.29 3.67
N LYS A 137 -18.21 22.33 4.53
CA LYS A 137 -17.32 22.56 5.69
C LYS A 137 -15.86 22.80 5.27
N GLU A 138 -15.39 22.16 4.20
CA GLU A 138 -14.07 22.43 3.62
C GLU A 138 -14.05 23.79 2.92
N ILE A 139 -15.12 24.14 2.20
CA ILE A 139 -15.26 25.48 1.60
C ILE A 139 -15.25 26.55 2.69
N ALA A 140 -15.95 26.34 3.81
CA ALA A 140 -15.91 27.26 4.95
C ALA A 140 -14.51 27.30 5.62
N ARG A 141 -13.80 26.18 5.73
CA ARG A 141 -12.40 26.17 6.22
C ARG A 141 -11.45 26.91 5.29
N LEU A 142 -11.59 26.71 3.98
CA LEU A 142 -10.78 27.38 2.96
C LEU A 142 -11.07 28.88 2.94
N ARG A 143 -12.35 29.29 3.04
CA ARG A 143 -12.72 30.70 3.23
C ARG A 143 -12.12 31.30 4.49
N ASN A 144 -12.24 30.64 5.64
CA ASN A 144 -11.64 31.11 6.88
C ASN A 144 -10.11 31.16 6.87
N ASN A 145 -9.45 30.40 5.98
CA ASN A 145 -8.01 30.44 5.79
C ASN A 145 -7.60 31.49 4.73
N LEU A 146 -8.52 31.90 3.86
CA LEU A 146 -8.32 32.97 2.88
C LEU A 146 -8.55 34.35 3.52
N ASP A 147 -9.55 34.44 4.42
CA ASP A 147 -9.85 35.65 5.21
C ASP A 147 -8.81 35.88 6.34
N LYS A 148 -8.04 34.85 6.69
CA LYS A 148 -6.82 34.98 7.50
C LYS A 148 -5.67 35.24 6.57
N THR A 149 -5.58 36.49 6.15
CA THR A 149 -4.56 37.04 5.29
C THR A 149 -3.16 36.48 5.58
N SER A 150 -2.49 36.18 4.47
CA SER A 150 -1.05 36.05 4.36
C SER A 150 -0.31 37.09 5.21
N HIS A 151 0.85 36.69 5.73
CA HIS A 151 1.86 37.53 6.40
C HIS A 151 2.36 38.74 5.56
N LEU A 152 1.68 39.10 4.47
CA LEU A 152 2.09 40.12 3.51
C LEU A 152 1.25 41.41 3.60
N ASP A 153 0.13 41.41 4.34
CA ASP A 153 -0.73 42.59 4.50
C ASP A 153 -0.61 43.15 5.93
N VAL A 154 0.59 43.60 6.31
CA VAL A 154 0.79 44.45 7.49
C VAL A 154 1.10 45.85 6.97
N GLU A 155 0.19 46.80 7.20
CA GLU A 155 0.22 48.19 6.72
C GLU A 155 1.28 49.08 7.43
N ASP A 156 2.26 48.49 8.13
CA ASP A 156 3.29 49.20 8.90
C ASP A 156 4.73 48.93 8.37
N ILE A 157 4.94 49.01 7.05
CA ILE A 157 6.28 48.78 6.43
C ILE A 157 7.07 50.09 6.22
N ASP A 158 6.44 51.26 6.34
CA ASP A 158 7.04 52.52 5.88
C ASP A 158 8.07 53.15 6.84
N ASN A 159 8.25 52.61 8.07
CA ASN A 159 9.09 53.25 9.10
C ASN A 159 10.26 52.42 9.64
N ALA A 160 10.51 51.22 9.11
CA ALA A 160 11.73 50.49 9.40
C ALA A 160 12.64 50.57 8.18
N THR A 161 13.66 51.43 8.23
CA THR A 161 14.75 51.46 7.26
C THR A 161 15.32 50.05 7.12
N SER A 162 14.90 49.34 6.09
CA SER A 162 15.36 48.01 5.76
C SER A 162 16.81 48.12 5.29
N SER A 163 17.76 47.95 6.22
CA SER A 163 19.19 47.76 5.91
C SER A 163 19.46 46.42 5.21
N PHE A 164 18.47 45.84 4.54
CA PHE A 164 18.55 44.60 3.79
C PHE A 164 18.42 44.91 2.31
N ASP A 165 19.57 45.15 1.67
CA ASP A 165 19.67 45.26 0.23
C ASP A 165 19.55 43.86 -0.38
N LEU A 166 18.44 43.64 -1.11
CA LEU A 166 18.12 42.38 -1.81
C LEU A 166 19.08 42.08 -2.96
N TRP A 167 19.90 43.05 -3.38
CA TRP A 167 20.87 42.95 -4.46
C TRP A 167 22.31 43.10 -3.99
N ALA A 168 22.54 43.33 -2.69
CA ALA A 168 23.87 43.24 -2.14
C ALA A 168 24.29 41.77 -2.15
N ASP A 169 25.38 41.47 -2.85
CA ASP A 169 26.06 40.17 -2.85
C ASP A 169 26.81 39.97 -1.52
N ASN A 170 26.08 40.15 -0.41
CA ASN A 170 26.54 39.83 0.92
C ASN A 170 26.12 38.38 1.16
N GLY A 171 27.04 37.44 0.89
CA GLY A 171 26.88 35.99 0.99
C GLY A 171 26.38 35.46 2.33
N SER A 172 25.13 35.80 2.67
CA SER A 172 24.41 35.47 3.89
C SER A 172 22.95 35.20 3.56
N SER A 173 22.72 34.28 2.63
CA SER A 173 21.41 33.66 2.48
C SER A 173 21.18 32.71 3.65
N ASP A 174 20.47 33.20 4.67
CA ASP A 174 19.99 32.44 5.82
C ASP A 174 18.78 31.52 5.47
N ALA A 175 18.82 30.94 4.27
CA ALA A 175 17.85 29.97 3.80
C ALA A 175 18.60 28.76 3.25
N VAL A 176 18.51 27.66 4.00
CA VAL A 176 19.05 26.33 3.68
C VAL A 176 20.57 26.19 3.91
N GLN A 177 20.96 26.10 5.19
CA GLN A 177 22.23 25.44 5.55
C GLN A 177 22.12 23.94 5.19
N VAL A 178 22.49 23.62 3.96
CA VAL A 178 22.92 22.29 3.57
C VAL A 178 24.23 22.04 4.29
N SER A 179 24.23 21.10 5.25
CA SER A 179 25.47 20.63 5.89
C SER A 179 26.33 19.89 4.87
N SER A 180 27.14 20.62 4.11
CA SER A 180 28.18 20.09 3.26
C SER A 180 29.36 19.66 4.14
N ALA A 181 29.56 18.34 4.22
CA ALA A 181 30.81 17.77 4.67
C ALA A 181 31.84 17.95 3.55
N ALA A 182 32.75 18.92 3.71
CA ALA A 182 34.18 18.91 3.37
C ALA A 182 34.68 20.32 3.01
N GLY A 183 35.62 20.85 3.80
CA GLY A 183 36.50 21.94 3.36
C GLY A 183 36.62 23.12 4.34
N THR A 184 37.61 23.02 5.23
CA THR A 184 38.52 24.09 5.69
C THR A 184 37.98 25.41 6.28
N ALA A 185 38.41 25.66 7.51
CA ALA A 185 38.30 26.84 8.37
C ALA A 185 38.20 28.24 7.70
N THR A 186 37.33 29.13 8.20
CA THR A 186 37.66 30.23 9.15
C THR A 186 36.45 31.10 9.55
N THR A 187 36.45 31.53 10.82
CA THR A 187 35.89 32.76 11.45
C THR A 187 34.37 33.01 11.57
N SER A 188 33.88 32.72 12.79
CA SER A 188 33.14 33.59 13.74
C SER A 188 31.85 34.34 13.33
N ALA A 189 30.71 33.88 13.86
CA ALA A 189 29.71 34.73 14.54
C ALA A 189 28.71 33.88 15.37
N THR A 190 28.67 34.14 16.68
CA THR A 190 27.58 33.84 17.66
C THR A 190 26.77 32.55 17.45
N THR A 191 27.33 31.40 17.82
CA THR A 191 26.54 30.20 18.12
C THR A 191 26.27 30.15 19.62
N SER A 192 24.99 30.06 20.00
CA SER A 192 24.59 29.53 21.31
C SER A 192 25.42 28.29 21.61
N ARG A 193 25.98 28.17 22.81
CA ARG A 193 26.81 27.03 23.24
C ARG A 193 26.01 25.72 23.11
N GLU A 194 25.96 25.16 21.92
CA GLU A 194 25.45 23.82 21.67
C GLU A 194 26.44 22.87 22.33
N ASN A 195 25.96 22.13 23.34
CA ASN A 195 26.78 21.21 24.11
C ASN A 195 27.55 20.26 23.18
N GLU A 196 28.87 20.43 23.10
CA GLU A 196 29.79 19.62 22.28
C GLU A 196 29.69 18.11 22.62
N TYR A 197 29.21 17.81 23.82
CA TYR A 197 28.99 16.47 24.34
C TYR A 197 27.71 15.78 23.82
N VAL A 198 26.81 16.48 23.13
CA VAL A 198 25.61 15.87 22.54
C VAL A 198 25.88 15.60 21.06
N PRO A 199 25.91 14.32 20.62
CA PRO A 199 26.12 14.01 19.21
C PRO A 199 25.00 14.63 18.37
N LYS A 200 25.37 15.39 17.34
CA LYS A 200 24.43 15.97 16.38
C LYS A 200 23.64 14.85 15.71
N HIS A 201 22.32 15.04 15.57
CA HIS A 201 21.48 14.08 14.88
C HIS A 201 21.93 13.97 13.41
N ARG A 202 21.96 12.75 12.87
CA ARG A 202 22.32 12.53 11.47
C ARG A 202 21.23 13.10 10.55
N ALA A 203 21.65 13.77 9.48
CA ALA A 203 20.73 14.20 8.42
C ALA A 203 20.01 12.99 7.80
N LYS A 204 18.75 13.17 7.41
CA LYS A 204 17.96 12.12 6.78
C LYS A 204 18.45 11.91 5.35
N VAL A 205 19.21 10.84 5.11
CA VAL A 205 19.70 10.45 3.78
C VAL A 205 18.71 9.47 3.14
N ALA A 206 18.35 9.72 1.87
CA ALA A 206 17.50 8.80 1.12
C ALA A 206 18.22 7.46 0.88
N PRO A 207 17.51 6.32 0.94
CA PRO A 207 18.11 5.02 0.67
C PRO A 207 18.58 4.93 -0.79
N SER A 208 19.69 4.22 -1.03
CA SER A 208 20.24 4.03 -2.37
C SER A 208 19.27 3.35 -3.36
N SER A 209 18.27 2.62 -2.84
CA SER A 209 17.24 1.95 -3.64
C SER A 209 16.39 2.91 -4.46
N ILE A 210 16.19 4.15 -4.02
CA ILE A 210 15.38 5.13 -4.74
C ILE A 210 16.02 5.57 -6.07
N ARG A 211 17.34 5.42 -6.19
CA ARG A 211 18.11 5.75 -7.40
C ARG A 211 18.10 4.63 -8.44
N ARG A 212 17.62 3.43 -8.09
CA ARG A 212 17.55 2.31 -9.03
C ARG A 212 16.37 2.51 -10.00
N PRO A 213 16.57 2.29 -11.31
CA PRO A 213 15.47 2.41 -12.27
C PRO A 213 14.43 1.29 -12.06
N PRO A 214 13.18 1.51 -12.50
CA PRO A 214 12.14 0.49 -12.48
C PRO A 214 12.49 -0.67 -13.43
N VAL A 215 11.86 -1.83 -13.20
CA VAL A 215 12.10 -3.06 -13.97
C VAL A 215 11.24 -3.03 -15.25
N ALA A 216 11.85 -2.73 -16.40
CA ALA A 216 11.17 -2.57 -17.68
C ALA A 216 10.77 -3.91 -18.33
N LEU A 217 9.49 -4.11 -18.61
CA LEU A 217 8.85 -5.34 -19.11
C LEU A 217 9.11 -5.66 -20.59
N THR A 218 10.01 -4.95 -21.25
CA THR A 218 10.53 -5.26 -22.59
C THR A 218 11.30 -6.59 -22.59
N ALA A 219 11.43 -7.22 -23.76
CA ALA A 219 12.23 -8.44 -23.92
C ALA A 219 13.73 -8.21 -23.60
N THR A 220 14.26 -7.02 -23.90
CA THR A 220 15.65 -6.61 -23.62
C THR A 220 15.89 -6.28 -22.13
N GLY A 221 14.83 -5.95 -21.38
CA GLY A 221 14.94 -5.50 -20.00
C GLY A 221 15.36 -4.03 -19.84
N LEU A 222 15.59 -3.32 -20.95
CA LEU A 222 15.87 -1.89 -20.97
C LEU A 222 14.56 -1.07 -21.05
N PRO A 223 14.49 0.10 -20.38
CA PRO A 223 13.33 0.96 -20.47
C PRO A 223 13.21 1.58 -21.86
N THR A 224 11.97 1.75 -22.32
CA THR A 224 11.65 2.44 -23.56
C THR A 224 11.56 3.94 -23.33
N GLN A 225 11.84 4.74 -24.36
CA GLN A 225 11.60 6.19 -24.32
C GLN A 225 10.14 6.50 -24.01
N ALA A 226 9.85 7.66 -23.40
CA ALA A 226 8.49 8.06 -23.02
C ALA A 226 7.56 8.28 -24.23
N VAL A 227 8.14 8.64 -25.36
CA VAL A 227 7.49 8.66 -26.67
C VAL A 227 8.36 7.79 -27.58
N PRO A 228 7.84 6.68 -28.13
CA PRO A 228 8.60 5.88 -29.08
C PRO A 228 8.80 6.68 -30.37
N GLN A 229 9.92 6.43 -31.07
CA GLN A 229 10.08 6.94 -32.43
C GLN A 229 9.08 6.23 -33.34
N PRO A 230 8.25 6.99 -34.10
CA PRO A 230 7.28 6.39 -35.01
C PRO A 230 7.98 5.73 -36.19
N ASP A 231 7.28 4.78 -36.81
CA ASP A 231 7.75 4.14 -38.04
C ASP A 231 7.62 5.12 -39.24
N ALA A 232 8.49 5.02 -40.23
CA ALA A 232 8.49 5.95 -41.37
C ALA A 232 7.18 5.86 -42.19
N GLY A 233 6.63 4.64 -42.31
CA GLY A 233 5.35 4.36 -42.96
C GLY A 233 4.12 4.94 -42.23
N GLN A 234 4.25 5.41 -40.99
CA GLN A 234 3.18 6.11 -40.25
C GLN A 234 3.16 7.62 -40.53
N SER A 235 4.11 8.12 -41.30
CA SER A 235 4.11 9.53 -41.68
C SER A 235 2.88 9.85 -42.55
N TYR A 236 2.53 11.12 -42.57
CA TYR A 236 1.37 11.60 -43.32
C TYR A 236 1.50 11.39 -44.84
N ASN A 237 2.71 11.53 -45.36
CA ASN A 237 3.05 11.29 -46.75
C ASN A 237 4.30 10.39 -46.79
N PRO A 238 4.13 9.08 -46.55
CA PRO A 238 5.23 8.13 -46.49
C PRO A 238 5.74 7.82 -47.89
N SER A 239 6.97 7.32 -47.98
CA SER A 239 7.41 6.66 -49.20
C SER A 239 6.57 5.39 -49.41
N PHE A 240 6.34 5.02 -50.67
CA PHE A 240 5.55 3.83 -51.00
C PHE A 240 6.16 2.57 -50.38
N GLU A 241 7.49 2.45 -50.42
CA GLU A 241 8.23 1.30 -49.90
C GLU A 241 8.09 1.18 -48.38
N ASP A 242 8.25 2.28 -47.64
CA ASP A 242 8.11 2.28 -46.17
C ASP A 242 6.68 1.94 -45.74
N TRP A 243 5.69 2.52 -46.43
CA TRP A 243 4.27 2.26 -46.16
C TRP A 243 3.88 0.82 -46.47
N ASP A 244 4.27 0.28 -47.62
CA ASP A 244 3.98 -1.11 -48.01
C ASP A 244 4.69 -2.09 -47.06
N SER A 245 5.93 -1.81 -46.66
CA SER A 245 6.65 -2.63 -45.68
C SER A 245 5.95 -2.68 -44.31
N LEU A 246 5.36 -1.56 -43.89
CA LEU A 246 4.61 -1.48 -42.63
C LEU A 246 3.28 -2.22 -42.75
N LEU A 247 2.55 -1.99 -43.85
CA LEU A 247 1.27 -2.64 -44.15
C LEU A 247 1.41 -4.15 -44.23
N THR A 248 2.40 -4.65 -44.96
CA THR A 248 2.70 -6.08 -45.07
C THR A 248 3.07 -6.66 -43.71
N ARG A 249 3.96 -6.03 -42.94
CA ARG A 249 4.38 -6.49 -41.61
C ARG A 249 3.22 -6.59 -40.62
N GLU A 250 2.36 -5.57 -40.54
CA GLU A 250 1.21 -5.63 -39.61
C GLU A 250 0.09 -6.53 -40.16
N GLY A 251 -0.10 -6.58 -41.48
CA GLY A 251 -1.04 -7.48 -42.14
C GLY A 251 -0.72 -8.96 -41.90
N GLU A 252 0.55 -9.35 -42.03
CA GLU A 252 1.01 -10.72 -41.74
C GLU A 252 0.72 -11.12 -40.29
N LYS A 253 0.95 -10.22 -39.32
CA LYS A 253 0.66 -10.48 -37.91
C LYS A 253 -0.83 -10.72 -37.66
N GLU A 254 -1.70 -9.95 -38.32
CA GLU A 254 -3.15 -10.10 -38.16
C GLU A 254 -3.66 -11.37 -38.85
N VAL A 255 -3.12 -11.72 -40.03
CA VAL A 255 -3.39 -12.99 -40.70
C VAL A 255 -2.97 -14.17 -39.82
N GLU A 256 -1.79 -14.12 -39.19
CA GLU A 256 -1.34 -15.15 -38.24
C GLU A 256 -2.27 -15.26 -37.02
N ALA A 257 -2.77 -14.13 -36.51
CA ALA A 257 -3.70 -14.09 -35.38
C ALA A 257 -5.05 -14.74 -35.75
N GLU A 258 -5.60 -14.44 -36.93
CA GLU A 258 -6.84 -15.05 -37.42
C GLU A 258 -6.65 -16.54 -37.74
N GLN A 259 -5.53 -16.95 -38.33
CA GLN A 259 -5.22 -18.36 -38.50
C GLN A 259 -5.14 -19.09 -37.15
N ARG A 260 -4.56 -18.46 -36.13
CA ARG A 260 -4.53 -19.04 -34.77
C ARG A 260 -5.94 -19.18 -34.20
N ARG A 261 -6.78 -18.17 -34.35
CA ARG A 261 -8.19 -18.19 -33.93
C ARG A 261 -8.96 -19.33 -34.63
N LEU A 262 -8.78 -19.51 -35.93
CA LEU A 262 -9.42 -20.59 -36.69
C LEU A 262 -8.93 -21.98 -36.24
N ARG A 263 -7.62 -22.16 -36.03
CA ARG A 263 -7.06 -23.42 -35.50
C ARG A 263 -7.61 -23.74 -34.11
N GLU A 264 -7.70 -22.74 -33.21
CA GLU A 264 -8.29 -22.93 -31.88
C GLU A 264 -9.78 -23.29 -31.96
N ALA A 265 -10.53 -22.69 -32.88
CA ALA A 265 -11.92 -23.02 -33.12
C ALA A 265 -12.09 -24.45 -33.68
N GLN A 266 -11.22 -24.88 -34.60
CA GLN A 266 -11.20 -26.25 -35.12
C GLN A 266 -10.91 -27.26 -34.01
N ILE A 267 -9.86 -27.03 -33.21
CA ILE A 267 -9.51 -27.88 -32.06
C ILE A 267 -10.66 -27.95 -31.05
N ALA A 268 -11.34 -26.82 -30.80
CA ALA A 268 -12.49 -26.78 -29.91
C ALA A 268 -13.68 -27.59 -30.46
N ALA A 269 -13.96 -27.48 -31.76
CA ALA A 269 -15.01 -28.24 -32.45
C ALA A 269 -14.71 -29.74 -32.45
N GLU A 270 -13.47 -30.15 -32.77
CA GLU A 270 -13.02 -31.55 -32.67
C GLU A 270 -13.16 -32.09 -31.25
N ARG A 271 -12.78 -31.29 -30.25
CA ARG A 271 -12.93 -31.66 -28.84
C ARG A 271 -14.40 -31.83 -28.47
N GLN A 272 -15.29 -30.98 -28.95
CA GLN A 272 -16.73 -31.10 -28.73
C GLN A 272 -17.29 -32.35 -29.41
N ALA A 273 -16.97 -32.58 -30.68
CA ALA A 273 -17.37 -33.78 -31.40
C ALA A 273 -16.94 -35.06 -30.67
N ARG A 274 -15.70 -35.11 -30.15
CA ARG A 274 -15.22 -36.24 -29.35
C ARG A 274 -15.99 -36.41 -28.03
N ILE A 275 -16.39 -35.32 -27.39
CA ILE A 275 -17.22 -35.37 -26.17
C ILE A 275 -18.62 -35.90 -26.50
N ASP A 276 -19.21 -35.43 -27.60
CA ASP A 276 -20.54 -35.86 -28.04
C ASP A 276 -20.53 -37.34 -28.47
N GLU A 277 -19.48 -37.79 -29.17
CA GLU A 277 -19.26 -39.20 -29.49
C GLU A 277 -19.17 -40.06 -28.23
N LEU A 278 -18.36 -39.64 -27.24
CA LEU A 278 -18.25 -40.34 -25.96
C LEU A 278 -19.57 -40.34 -25.17
N ALA A 279 -20.35 -39.27 -25.25
CA ALA A 279 -21.66 -39.19 -24.59
C ALA A 279 -22.73 -40.02 -25.30
N ASN A 280 -22.63 -40.18 -26.62
CA ASN A 280 -23.52 -41.02 -27.42
C ASN A 280 -23.18 -42.52 -27.31
N GLN A 281 -21.96 -42.87 -26.90
CA GLN A 281 -21.62 -44.25 -26.57
C GLN A 281 -22.47 -44.70 -25.36
N PRO A 282 -23.13 -45.86 -25.44
CA PRO A 282 -23.91 -46.37 -24.32
C PRO A 282 -23.00 -46.56 -23.11
N ASP A 283 -23.44 -46.10 -21.93
CA ASP A 283 -22.70 -46.26 -20.69
C ASP A 283 -22.25 -47.74 -20.57
N PRO A 284 -20.94 -48.00 -20.40
CA PRO A 284 -20.46 -49.37 -20.27
C PRO A 284 -21.15 -49.98 -19.06
N ARG A 285 -21.82 -51.12 -19.28
CA ARG A 285 -22.46 -51.86 -18.19
C ARG A 285 -21.39 -52.18 -17.15
N PRO A 286 -21.70 -52.11 -15.84
CA PRO A 286 -20.72 -52.39 -14.78
C PRO A 286 -20.13 -53.82 -14.84
N GLU A 287 -20.65 -54.70 -15.69
CA GLU A 287 -20.13 -56.05 -15.94
C GLU A 287 -18.96 -56.05 -16.94
N ASP A 288 -18.90 -55.09 -17.87
CA ASP A 288 -17.90 -55.06 -18.97
C ASP A 288 -16.63 -54.25 -18.60
N ASN A 289 -16.67 -53.49 -17.49
CA ASN A 289 -15.55 -52.65 -17.04
C ASN A 289 -14.61 -53.37 -16.05
N GLN A 290 -14.29 -54.64 -16.33
CA GLN A 290 -13.30 -55.42 -15.55
C GLN A 290 -11.91 -55.46 -16.22
N GLU A 291 -11.77 -54.96 -17.46
CA GLU A 291 -10.53 -55.09 -18.24
C GLU A 291 -9.65 -53.83 -18.26
N SER A 292 -10.16 -52.65 -17.86
CA SER A 292 -9.44 -51.37 -18.05
C SER A 292 -8.66 -50.84 -16.84
N GLU A 293 -8.56 -51.60 -15.74
CA GLU A 293 -7.70 -51.22 -14.60
C GLU A 293 -6.28 -51.86 -14.66
N TRP A 294 -5.93 -52.60 -15.71
CA TRP A 294 -4.71 -53.44 -15.73
C TRP A 294 -3.90 -53.47 -17.03
N GLU A 295 -4.02 -52.50 -17.93
CA GLU A 295 -3.09 -52.40 -19.06
C GLU A 295 -1.79 -51.68 -18.63
N GLY A 296 -0.99 -52.41 -17.86
CA GLY A 296 0.27 -51.94 -17.30
C GLY A 296 1.08 -53.05 -16.65
N PHE A 297 0.97 -54.28 -17.14
CA PHE A 297 1.95 -55.35 -16.97
C PHE A 297 1.83 -56.29 -18.17
N GLU A 298 2.52 -55.94 -19.25
CA GLU A 298 3.07 -56.99 -20.11
C GLU A 298 4.07 -57.80 -19.27
N THR A 299 3.66 -58.99 -18.88
CA THR A 299 4.52 -60.17 -18.86
C THR A 299 3.63 -61.34 -19.22
N GLU A 300 4.02 -62.00 -20.30
CA GLU A 300 3.54 -63.29 -20.81
C GLU A 300 2.98 -64.20 -19.71
N ASP A 301 1.75 -64.64 -19.88
CA ASP A 301 1.31 -66.03 -19.69
C ASP A 301 -0.21 -66.11 -19.93
N GLU A 302 -0.60 -66.71 -21.04
CA GLU A 302 -1.98 -67.07 -21.37
C GLU A 302 -2.50 -68.12 -20.36
N THR A 303 -3.12 -67.68 -19.26
CA THR A 303 -3.87 -68.59 -18.38
C THR A 303 -5.36 -68.47 -18.67
N THR A 304 -5.92 -69.57 -19.16
CA THR A 304 -7.33 -69.78 -19.47
C THR A 304 -8.29 -69.25 -18.39
N SER A 305 -9.46 -68.78 -18.83
CA SER A 305 -10.55 -68.16 -18.06
C SER A 305 -11.04 -68.94 -16.82
N ILE A 306 -10.64 -70.20 -16.65
CA ILE A 306 -10.98 -71.07 -15.51
C ILE A 306 -10.16 -70.72 -14.25
N ASP A 307 -8.96 -70.17 -14.39
CA ASP A 307 -8.11 -69.80 -13.25
C ASP A 307 -8.47 -68.44 -12.64
N LEU A 308 -9.18 -67.58 -13.39
CA LEU A 308 -9.68 -66.30 -12.91
C LEU A 308 -10.80 -66.47 -11.87
N LEU A 309 -11.67 -67.47 -12.04
CA LEU A 309 -12.77 -67.80 -11.12
C LEU A 309 -12.32 -68.41 -9.78
N LYS A 310 -11.07 -68.92 -9.71
CA LYS A 310 -10.47 -69.48 -8.49
C LYS A 310 -9.67 -68.47 -7.66
N ARG A 311 -9.53 -67.22 -8.14
CA ARG A 311 -8.78 -66.18 -7.42
C ARG A 311 -9.54 -65.76 -6.16
N LYS A 312 -8.97 -66.10 -4.99
CA LYS A 312 -9.44 -65.60 -3.70
C LYS A 312 -9.42 -64.07 -3.69
N ARG A 313 -10.46 -63.45 -3.10
CA ARG A 313 -10.58 -62.00 -2.90
C ARG A 313 -9.25 -61.46 -2.35
N PRO A 314 -8.67 -60.38 -2.92
CA PRO A 314 -7.35 -59.93 -2.53
C PRO A 314 -7.32 -59.61 -1.04
N GLU A 315 -6.44 -60.30 -0.32
CA GLU A 315 -6.27 -60.12 1.12
C GLU A 315 -5.81 -58.70 1.43
N ARG A 316 -6.23 -58.18 2.58
CA ARG A 316 -5.86 -56.83 3.02
C ARG A 316 -4.34 -56.76 3.14
N LYS A 317 -3.71 -55.93 2.30
CA LYS A 317 -2.26 -55.74 2.29
C LYS A 317 -1.72 -55.50 3.69
N THR A 318 -0.76 -56.33 4.10
CA THR A 318 -0.07 -56.20 5.40
C THR A 318 0.70 -54.88 5.47
N PRO A 319 0.98 -54.33 6.67
CA PRO A 319 1.77 -53.10 6.80
C PRO A 319 3.15 -53.20 6.13
N ALA A 320 3.78 -54.38 6.15
CA ALA A 320 5.04 -54.63 5.45
C ALA A 320 4.92 -54.50 3.93
N GLN A 321 3.86 -55.06 3.32
CA GLN A 321 3.59 -54.92 1.89
C GLN A 321 3.30 -53.46 1.51
N ARG A 322 2.58 -52.71 2.35
CA ARG A 322 2.34 -51.27 2.16
C ARG A 322 3.64 -50.47 2.20
N ASN A 323 4.53 -50.77 3.14
CA ASN A 323 5.84 -50.11 3.23
C ASN A 323 6.74 -50.45 2.04
N LYS A 324 6.72 -51.70 1.54
CA LYS A 324 7.45 -52.08 0.32
C LYS A 324 6.95 -51.34 -0.92
N ILE A 325 5.64 -51.18 -1.06
CA ILE A 325 5.03 -50.40 -2.15
C ILE A 325 5.38 -48.91 -2.02
N LYS A 326 5.35 -48.34 -0.82
CA LYS A 326 5.78 -46.95 -0.58
C LYS A 326 7.23 -46.74 -0.99
N ARG A 327 8.14 -47.64 -0.56
CA ARG A 327 9.57 -47.56 -0.91
C ARG A 327 9.79 -47.66 -2.42
N ARG A 328 9.03 -48.52 -3.13
CA ARG A 328 9.09 -48.62 -4.60
C ARG A 328 8.62 -47.33 -5.29
N LYS A 329 7.49 -46.77 -4.84
CA LYS A 329 6.96 -45.50 -5.38
C LYS A 329 7.89 -44.32 -5.11
N GLU A 330 8.52 -44.28 -3.94
CA GLU A 330 9.51 -43.26 -3.61
C GLU A 330 10.76 -43.38 -4.47
N ALA A 331 11.26 -44.60 -4.69
CA ALA A 331 12.39 -44.85 -5.59
C ALA A 331 12.07 -44.46 -7.05
N GLU A 332 10.87 -44.81 -7.55
CA GLU A 332 10.42 -44.41 -8.87
C GLU A 332 10.30 -42.88 -9.01
N ARG A 333 9.76 -42.23 -7.97
CA ARG A 333 9.67 -40.75 -7.92
C ARG A 333 11.06 -40.11 -7.93
N LEU A 334 12.02 -40.66 -7.20
CA LEU A 334 13.40 -40.19 -7.18
C LEU A 334 14.07 -40.40 -8.54
N ALA A 335 13.95 -41.60 -9.14
CA ALA A 335 14.49 -41.89 -10.45
C ALA A 335 13.92 -40.96 -11.53
N LYS A 336 12.60 -40.69 -11.51
CA LYS A 336 11.96 -39.74 -12.43
C LYS A 336 12.44 -38.30 -12.19
N HIS A 337 12.68 -37.93 -10.94
CA HIS A 337 13.23 -36.62 -10.60
C HIS A 337 14.68 -36.48 -11.08
N GLU A 338 15.52 -37.48 -10.84
CA GLU A 338 16.90 -37.53 -11.31
C GLU A 338 16.98 -37.50 -12.84
N ALA A 339 16.17 -38.29 -13.54
CA ALA A 339 16.09 -38.26 -15.00
C ALA A 339 15.70 -36.87 -15.53
N ARG A 340 14.73 -36.20 -14.88
CA ARG A 340 14.33 -34.83 -15.23
C ARG A 340 15.43 -33.80 -14.95
N MET A 341 16.21 -33.99 -13.89
CA MET A 341 17.35 -33.12 -13.57
C MET A 341 18.51 -33.32 -14.54
N ALA A 342 18.81 -34.57 -14.91
CA ALA A 342 19.80 -34.91 -15.92
C ALA A 342 19.42 -34.36 -17.30
N GLU A 343 18.15 -34.49 -17.71
CA GLU A 343 17.64 -33.90 -18.96
C GLU A 343 17.76 -32.37 -18.93
N ARG A 344 17.49 -31.73 -17.79
CA ARG A 344 17.68 -30.28 -17.63
C ARG A 344 19.16 -29.88 -17.73
N GLN A 345 20.06 -30.67 -17.16
CA GLN A 345 21.51 -30.43 -17.25
C GLN A 345 21.99 -30.57 -18.69
N ARG A 346 21.61 -31.65 -19.40
CA ARG A 346 21.92 -31.84 -20.83
C ARG A 346 21.43 -30.69 -21.68
N ARG A 347 20.17 -30.27 -21.52
CA ARG A 347 19.63 -29.08 -22.21
C ARG A 347 20.42 -27.82 -21.87
N GLY A 348 20.85 -27.67 -20.62
CA GLY A 348 21.69 -26.55 -20.18
C GLY A 348 23.07 -26.55 -20.84
N GLU A 349 23.70 -27.71 -20.95
CA GLU A 349 24.97 -27.92 -21.65
C GLU A 349 24.84 -27.68 -23.15
N GLU A 350 23.78 -28.17 -23.80
CA GLU A 350 23.46 -27.89 -25.20
C GLU A 350 23.30 -26.38 -25.46
N ILE A 351 22.58 -25.69 -24.58
CA ILE A 351 22.43 -24.23 -24.65
C ILE A 351 23.80 -23.56 -24.48
N PHE A 352 24.59 -23.97 -23.50
CA PHE A 352 25.92 -23.40 -23.26
C PHE A 352 26.85 -23.60 -24.46
N GLN A 353 26.89 -24.81 -25.03
CA GLN A 353 27.64 -25.11 -26.24
C GLN A 353 27.14 -24.27 -27.43
N SER A 354 25.83 -24.08 -27.59
CA SER A 354 25.28 -23.23 -28.64
C SER A 354 25.65 -21.75 -28.48
N LEU A 355 25.76 -21.27 -27.24
CA LEU A 355 26.20 -19.91 -26.93
C LEU A 355 27.69 -19.74 -27.20
N LEU A 356 28.54 -20.71 -26.83
CA LEU A 356 29.96 -20.69 -27.19
C LEU A 356 30.13 -20.63 -28.70
N LYS A 357 29.45 -21.51 -29.46
CA LYS A 357 29.52 -21.51 -30.92
C LYS A 357 29.08 -20.18 -31.53
N LYS A 358 28.03 -19.55 -31.00
CA LYS A 358 27.60 -18.21 -31.45
C LYS A 358 28.63 -17.13 -31.10
N GLN A 359 29.28 -17.23 -29.95
CA GLN A 359 30.31 -16.29 -29.54
C GLN A 359 31.57 -16.44 -30.41
N ASP A 360 31.97 -17.68 -30.73
CA ASP A 360 33.08 -17.98 -31.64
C ASP A 360 32.77 -17.46 -33.06
N GLN A 361 31.56 -17.71 -33.58
CA GLN A 361 31.09 -17.17 -34.86
C GLN A 361 31.10 -15.63 -34.88
N HIS A 362 30.62 -14.99 -33.81
CA HIS A 362 30.66 -13.53 -33.70
C HIS A 362 32.10 -13.02 -33.58
N SER A 363 33.00 -13.71 -32.88
CA SER A 363 34.41 -13.32 -32.82
C SER A 363 35.12 -13.51 -34.15
N ASP A 364 34.77 -14.53 -34.93
CA ASP A 364 35.31 -14.76 -36.28
C ASP A 364 34.76 -13.72 -37.27
N GLU A 365 33.47 -13.37 -37.18
CA GLU A 365 32.88 -12.26 -37.96
C GLU A 365 33.55 -10.93 -37.59
N VAL A 366 33.78 -10.66 -36.31
CA VAL A 366 34.51 -9.47 -35.87
C VAL A 366 35.98 -9.55 -36.29
N ALA A 367 36.68 -10.67 -36.24
CA ALA A 367 38.05 -10.76 -36.75
C ALA A 367 38.14 -10.50 -38.27
N ASN A 368 37.11 -10.89 -39.03
CA ASN A 368 37.05 -10.67 -40.48
C ASN A 368 36.66 -9.23 -40.89
N ILE A 369 36.12 -8.42 -39.97
CA ILE A 369 35.68 -7.03 -40.22
C ILE A 369 36.74 -6.01 -39.73
N ASP A 370 38.03 -6.37 -39.64
CA ASP A 370 39.14 -5.45 -39.33
C ASP A 370 39.48 -4.51 -40.51
N GLY A 371 38.48 -3.72 -40.94
CA GLY A 371 38.63 -2.50 -41.72
C GLY A 371 38.35 -1.25 -40.85
N PRO A 372 38.87 -0.06 -41.22
CA PRO A 372 38.89 1.14 -40.37
C PRO A 372 37.54 1.89 -40.30
N GLU A 373 36.43 1.19 -40.05
CA GLU A 373 35.08 1.78 -39.96
C GLU A 373 34.37 1.49 -38.62
N ARG A 374 35.14 1.27 -37.54
CA ARG A 374 34.60 0.77 -36.26
C ARG A 374 34.21 1.80 -35.21
N SER A 375 34.52 3.08 -35.40
CA SER A 375 34.23 4.07 -34.36
C SER A 375 32.80 4.58 -34.33
N ASP A 376 32.04 4.45 -35.44
CA ASP A 376 30.79 5.22 -35.60
C ASP A 376 29.52 4.35 -35.61
N LEU A 377 29.65 3.03 -35.67
CA LEU A 377 28.50 2.10 -35.81
C LEU A 377 28.05 1.47 -34.49
N SER A 378 28.80 1.61 -33.40
CA SER A 378 28.44 1.02 -32.09
C SER A 378 27.24 1.70 -31.41
N SER A 379 26.78 2.85 -31.90
CA SER A 379 25.58 3.55 -31.40
C SER A 379 24.33 3.32 -32.27
N SER A 380 24.43 2.58 -33.37
CA SER A 380 23.37 2.37 -34.35
C SER A 380 23.05 0.88 -34.56
N ALA A 381 23.14 0.07 -33.50
CA ALA A 381 22.47 -1.22 -33.54
C ALA A 381 20.94 -0.95 -33.46
N PRO A 382 20.12 -1.42 -34.41
CA PRO A 382 18.68 -1.29 -34.30
C PRO A 382 18.25 -2.07 -33.06
N ALA A 383 17.94 -1.35 -31.98
CA ALA A 383 17.38 -1.96 -30.79
C ALA A 383 16.16 -2.78 -31.25
N PRO A 384 16.02 -4.04 -30.80
CA PRO A 384 14.86 -4.84 -31.17
C PRO A 384 13.60 -4.05 -30.81
N PRO A 385 12.56 -4.11 -31.65
CA PRO A 385 11.45 -3.18 -31.56
C PRO A 385 10.91 -3.18 -30.13
N ALA A 386 10.82 -1.98 -29.56
CA ALA A 386 10.37 -1.72 -28.19
C ALA A 386 8.97 -2.31 -27.87
N THR A 387 8.29 -2.83 -28.87
CA THR A 387 6.97 -3.45 -28.83
C THR A 387 6.97 -4.86 -28.24
N VAL A 388 8.09 -5.61 -28.30
CA VAL A 388 8.12 -7.00 -27.84
C VAL A 388 8.33 -7.06 -26.33
N LEU A 389 7.33 -7.61 -25.64
CA LEU A 389 7.35 -7.81 -24.19
C LEU A 389 8.14 -9.06 -23.82
N ARG A 390 8.72 -9.08 -22.62
CA ARG A 390 9.33 -10.31 -22.07
C ARG A 390 8.28 -11.42 -21.92
N ARG A 391 8.74 -12.68 -21.86
CA ARG A 391 7.88 -13.88 -21.69
C ARG A 391 6.86 -13.82 -20.55
N LYS A 392 7.17 -13.07 -19.47
CA LYS A 392 6.25 -12.80 -18.35
C LYS A 392 5.99 -11.29 -18.24
N PRO A 393 5.00 -10.74 -18.96
CA PRO A 393 4.72 -9.32 -19.02
C PRO A 393 3.84 -8.85 -17.85
N THR A 394 4.12 -9.31 -16.62
CA THR A 394 3.34 -8.98 -15.43
C THR A 394 4.26 -8.52 -14.32
N LEU A 395 3.92 -7.38 -13.72
CA LEU A 395 4.56 -6.89 -12.51
C LEU A 395 3.70 -7.26 -11.29
N GLY A 396 4.32 -7.83 -10.26
CA GLY A 396 3.65 -8.13 -9.00
C GLY A 396 2.67 -9.32 -9.04
N PRO A 397 1.74 -9.41 -8.07
CA PRO A 397 0.80 -10.53 -7.94
C PRO A 397 -0.40 -10.43 -8.90
N SER A 398 -0.56 -9.29 -9.59
CA SER A 398 -1.62 -9.09 -10.57
C SER A 398 -1.43 -10.05 -11.74
N ARG A 399 -2.48 -10.84 -12.04
CA ARG A 399 -2.54 -11.67 -13.26
C ARG A 399 -2.94 -10.87 -14.51
N ALA A 400 -3.12 -9.56 -14.39
CA ALA A 400 -3.49 -8.74 -15.54
C ALA A 400 -2.29 -8.55 -16.47
N THR A 401 -2.48 -8.92 -17.73
CA THR A 401 -1.51 -8.68 -18.80
C THR A 401 -1.59 -7.23 -19.27
N ILE A 402 -0.46 -6.68 -19.72
CA ILE A 402 -0.42 -5.40 -20.43
C ILE A 402 -1.31 -5.50 -21.68
N PRO A 403 -2.22 -4.54 -21.93
CA PRO A 403 -3.05 -4.54 -23.15
C PRO A 403 -2.15 -4.45 -24.39
N PRO A 404 -2.48 -5.11 -25.52
CA PRO A 404 -1.73 -4.98 -26.77
C PRO A 404 -1.70 -3.51 -27.25
N GLN A 405 -0.74 -3.19 -28.13
CA GLN A 405 -0.68 -1.84 -28.71
C GLN A 405 -1.88 -1.70 -29.65
N PRO A 406 -2.58 -0.54 -29.66
CA PRO A 406 -3.56 -0.30 -30.71
C PRO A 406 -2.89 -0.35 -32.08
N LEU A 407 -3.57 -0.95 -33.05
CA LEU A 407 -3.13 -0.94 -34.44
C LEU A 407 -3.48 0.43 -35.02
N GLU A 408 -2.45 1.19 -35.39
CA GLU A 408 -2.56 2.53 -35.97
C GLU A 408 -1.87 2.48 -37.34
N LEU A 409 -2.68 2.47 -38.40
CA LEU A 409 -2.24 2.26 -39.78
C LEU A 409 -3.23 2.91 -40.74
N VAL A 410 -2.70 3.73 -41.65
CA VAL A 410 -3.48 4.39 -42.70
C VAL A 410 -3.61 3.47 -43.92
N LEU A 411 -4.85 3.21 -44.33
CA LEU A 411 -5.18 2.43 -45.52
C LEU A 411 -4.91 3.22 -46.82
N PRO A 412 -4.78 2.56 -48.00
CA PRO A 412 -4.50 3.26 -49.25
C PRO A 412 -5.60 4.28 -49.62
N ASP A 413 -6.86 3.98 -49.31
CA ASP A 413 -8.00 4.89 -49.55
C ASP A 413 -7.98 6.11 -48.61
N GLU A 414 -7.33 5.98 -47.45
CA GLU A 414 -7.24 6.99 -46.41
C GLU A 414 -5.95 7.82 -46.50
N LEU A 415 -4.98 7.36 -47.29
CA LEU A 415 -3.75 8.10 -47.57
C LEU A 415 -4.08 9.26 -48.52
N GLN A 416 -3.99 10.48 -48.01
CA GLN A 416 -4.34 11.71 -48.73
C GLN A 416 -3.09 12.58 -48.91
N ASP A 417 -3.04 13.44 -49.92
CA ASP A 417 -1.91 14.35 -50.19
C ASP A 417 -1.94 15.70 -49.44
N SER A 418 -3.12 16.17 -49.02
CA SER A 418 -3.27 17.40 -48.19
C SER A 418 -3.45 17.21 -46.67
N LEU A 419 -2.58 17.82 -45.83
CA LEU A 419 -2.62 17.76 -44.35
C LEU A 419 -3.98 18.17 -43.74
N ARG A 420 -4.75 19.00 -44.46
CA ARG A 420 -6.10 19.43 -44.04
C ARG A 420 -7.12 18.29 -44.04
N ARG A 421 -6.88 17.23 -44.81
CA ARG A 421 -7.72 16.03 -44.89
C ARG A 421 -7.22 14.90 -43.99
N LEU A 422 -6.04 15.04 -43.38
CA LEU A 422 -5.49 14.07 -42.44
C LEU A 422 -6.49 13.87 -41.30
N ARG A 423 -6.90 12.63 -41.09
CA ARG A 423 -7.61 12.23 -39.89
C ARG A 423 -6.57 11.73 -38.89
N PRO A 424 -6.47 12.36 -37.71
CA PRO A 424 -5.54 11.87 -36.71
C PRO A 424 -6.03 10.51 -36.21
N GLU A 425 -5.14 9.53 -36.23
CA GLU A 425 -5.38 8.21 -35.68
C GLU A 425 -4.72 8.07 -34.31
N GLY A 426 -5.18 7.06 -33.56
CA GLY A 426 -4.58 6.71 -32.28
C GLY A 426 -5.09 7.47 -31.07
N ASN A 427 -4.74 6.95 -29.90
CA ASN A 427 -5.06 7.56 -28.61
C ASN A 427 -3.81 7.66 -27.74
N LEU A 428 -3.25 8.87 -27.69
CA LEU A 428 -2.03 9.20 -26.95
C LEU A 428 -2.10 8.84 -25.46
N LEU A 429 -3.30 8.87 -24.85
CA LEU A 429 -3.46 8.48 -23.45
C LEU A 429 -3.27 6.97 -23.27
N SER A 430 -3.82 6.15 -24.17
CA SER A 430 -3.63 4.71 -24.11
C SER A 430 -2.18 4.31 -24.40
N GLU A 431 -1.52 5.00 -25.33
CA GLU A 431 -0.10 4.77 -25.63
C GLU A 431 0.80 5.13 -24.45
N ARG A 432 0.62 6.33 -23.88
CA ARG A 432 1.38 6.77 -22.70
C ARG A 432 1.12 5.85 -21.51
N PHE A 433 -0.14 5.46 -21.29
CA PHE A 433 -0.48 4.51 -20.24
C PHE A 433 0.23 3.17 -20.45
N ARG A 434 0.19 2.61 -21.67
CA ARG A 434 0.92 1.39 -22.03
C ARG A 434 2.42 1.56 -21.82
N ASN A 435 3.02 2.68 -22.20
CA ASN A 435 4.44 2.95 -22.00
C ASN A 435 4.84 2.94 -20.51
N ILE A 436 4.04 3.55 -19.65
CA ILE A 436 4.26 3.54 -18.20
C ILE A 436 4.18 2.10 -17.64
N LEU A 437 3.27 1.27 -18.17
CA LEU A 437 3.18 -0.15 -17.83
C LEU A 437 4.42 -0.92 -18.31
N VAL A 438 4.81 -0.76 -19.58
CA VAL A 438 5.97 -1.44 -20.19
C VAL A 438 7.24 -1.05 -19.45
N ASN A 439 7.41 0.21 -19.04
CA ASN A 439 8.54 0.65 -18.24
C ASN A 439 8.52 0.19 -16.77
N GLY A 440 7.49 -0.54 -16.34
CA GLY A 440 7.36 -1.07 -14.98
C GLY A 440 7.17 0.02 -13.91
N LYS A 441 6.77 1.23 -14.32
CA LYS A 441 6.44 2.33 -13.39
C LYS A 441 5.07 2.13 -12.76
N LEU A 442 4.14 1.52 -13.50
CA LEU A 442 2.84 1.07 -13.02
C LEU A 442 2.66 -0.42 -13.31
N GLU A 443 1.87 -1.09 -12.46
CA GLU A 443 1.45 -2.46 -12.71
C GLU A 443 0.13 -2.49 -13.50
N ALA A 444 -0.04 -3.51 -14.35
CA ALA A 444 -1.29 -3.72 -15.06
C ALA A 444 -2.37 -4.21 -14.07
N ARG A 445 -3.54 -3.57 -14.10
CA ARG A 445 -4.70 -3.93 -13.27
C ARG A 445 -5.95 -3.96 -14.13
N ARG A 446 -6.89 -4.85 -13.78
CA ARG A 446 -8.24 -4.85 -14.37
C ARG A 446 -9.13 -3.91 -13.55
N PRO A 447 -10.02 -3.14 -14.19
CA PRO A 447 -10.99 -2.34 -13.47
C PRO A 447 -11.88 -3.28 -12.64
N LEU A 448 -12.02 -2.97 -11.35
CA LEU A 448 -12.96 -3.69 -10.49
C LEU A 448 -14.36 -3.18 -10.81
N SER A 449 -15.21 -4.04 -11.39
CA SER A 449 -16.59 -3.67 -11.63
C SER A 449 -17.32 -3.40 -10.32
N TYR A 450 -18.26 -2.46 -10.32
CA TYR A 450 -19.06 -2.15 -9.13
C TYR A 450 -19.75 -3.41 -8.58
N ALA A 451 -20.21 -4.30 -9.46
CA ALA A 451 -20.80 -5.59 -9.10
C ALA A 451 -19.80 -6.52 -8.40
N ALA A 452 -18.55 -6.60 -8.85
CA ALA A 452 -17.49 -7.37 -8.18
C ALA A 452 -17.09 -6.76 -6.82
N SER A 453 -17.24 -5.43 -6.67
CA SER A 453 -16.97 -4.73 -5.41
C SER A 453 -18.11 -4.87 -4.38
N ARG A 454 -19.32 -5.28 -4.81
CA ARG A 454 -20.45 -5.46 -3.90
C ARG A 454 -20.16 -6.64 -2.97
N LYS A 455 -19.96 -6.30 -1.70
CA LYS A 455 -20.01 -7.26 -0.59
C LYS A 455 -21.39 -7.96 -0.59
N LYS A 456 -21.46 -9.09 0.14
CA LYS A 456 -22.64 -9.95 0.32
C LYS A 456 -23.95 -9.15 0.32
N ARG A 457 -24.96 -9.61 -0.44
CA ARG A 457 -26.30 -9.02 -0.44
C ARG A 457 -26.81 -8.91 1.00
N VAL A 458 -26.80 -7.68 1.54
CA VAL A 458 -27.31 -7.41 2.88
C VAL A 458 -28.84 -7.38 2.78
N LYS A 459 -29.51 -8.24 3.54
CA LYS A 459 -30.96 -8.17 3.69
C LYS A 459 -31.26 -6.90 4.50
N VAL A 460 -31.90 -5.92 3.86
CA VAL A 460 -32.39 -4.74 4.57
C VAL A 460 -33.71 -5.13 5.21
N THR A 461 -33.73 -5.23 6.54
CA THR A 461 -34.95 -5.44 7.31
C THR A 461 -35.40 -4.13 7.91
N GLU A 462 -36.71 -3.90 7.94
CA GLU A 462 -37.28 -2.82 8.72
C GLU A 462 -36.98 -3.00 10.20
N LYS A 463 -36.75 -1.88 10.90
CA LYS A 463 -36.53 -1.87 12.34
C LYS A 463 -37.84 -2.23 13.04
N TRP A 464 -37.79 -3.04 14.10
CA TRP A 464 -38.99 -3.54 14.78
C TRP A 464 -39.99 -2.46 15.21
N TRP A 465 -39.52 -1.33 15.73
CA TRP A 465 -40.40 -0.22 16.14
C TRP A 465 -41.22 0.38 14.99
N SER A 466 -40.75 0.25 13.75
CA SER A 466 -41.47 0.71 12.55
C SER A 466 -42.48 -0.31 12.04
N LYS A 467 -42.36 -1.58 12.44
CA LYS A 467 -43.28 -2.65 12.03
C LYS A 467 -44.59 -2.57 12.81
N ASP A 468 -44.51 -2.21 14.07
CA ASP A 468 -45.66 -2.21 14.99
C ASP A 468 -46.21 -0.78 15.22
N PHE A 469 -45.76 0.20 14.42
CA PHE A 469 -46.22 1.58 14.55
C PHE A 469 -47.68 1.69 14.07
N SER A 470 -48.59 1.81 15.04
CA SER A 470 -49.99 2.11 14.80
C SER A 470 -50.37 3.38 15.55
N LEU A 471 -51.04 4.31 14.86
CA LEU A 471 -51.67 5.45 15.51
C LEU A 471 -52.97 4.94 16.15
N ARG A 472 -53.03 4.96 17.48
CA ARG A 472 -54.30 4.77 18.20
C ARG A 472 -55.15 6.02 17.96
N VAL A 473 -56.20 5.86 17.16
CA VAL A 473 -57.29 6.85 17.00
C VAL A 473 -58.26 6.70 18.16
#